data_AF-A0A537VU77-F1
#
_entry.id   AF-A0A537VU77-F1
#
_cell.length_a   1.000
_cell.length_b   1.000
_cell.length_c   1.000
_cell.angle_alpha   90.00
_cell.angle_beta   90.00
_cell.angle_gamma   90.00
#
_symmetry.space_group_name_H-M   'P 1'
#
loop_
_entity.id
_entity.type
_entity.pdbx_description
1 polymer ?
#
loop_
_entity_poly.entity_id
_entity_poly.type
_entity_poly.pdbx_seq_one_letter_code
_entity_poly.pdbx_strand_id
1 'polypeptide(L)'
;ERWVWKVAFRIAAGELKDRKMRTNQIEESSYQMPEEAIAMVSLLGQLSPKQRAAVVLHYFADLPNEQTAEILGVTTATVRVHLSQGRRRLHRLLEENDA
;
A
#
# COMPACT_ATOMS: atom_id res chain seq x y z
N GLU A 1 16.20 7.46 11.58
CA GLU A 1 15.30 6.67 12.47
C GLU A 1 14.41 5.73 11.64
N ARG A 2 14.99 4.64 11.13
CA ARG A 2 14.38 3.79 10.07
C ARG A 2 13.51 2.63 10.62
N TRP A 3 13.42 2.51 11.94
CA TRP A 3 12.69 1.43 12.63
C TRP A 3 11.21 1.76 12.85
N VAL A 4 10.86 3.03 12.96
CA VAL A 4 9.49 3.50 13.23
C VAL A 4 8.53 3.17 12.09
N TRP A 5 8.92 3.41 10.84
CA TRP A 5 8.11 3.04 9.67
C TRP A 5 7.96 1.52 9.50
N LYS A 6 9.00 0.77 9.88
CA LYS A 6 9.05 -0.70 9.85
C LYS A 6 8.00 -1.31 10.80
N VAL A 7 7.89 -0.75 11.99
CA VAL A 7 6.91 -1.14 13.01
C VAL A 7 5.53 -0.60 12.64
N ALA A 8 5.42 0.67 12.21
CA ALA A 8 4.16 1.30 11.84
C ALA A 8 3.43 0.57 10.70
N PHE A 9 4.14 0.10 9.65
CA PHE A 9 3.50 -0.64 8.56
C PHE A 9 3.13 -2.09 8.93
N ARG A 10 3.90 -2.76 9.81
CA ARG A 10 3.56 -4.10 10.30
C ARG A 10 2.36 -4.06 11.26
N ILE A 11 2.30 -3.03 12.09
CA ILE A 11 1.12 -2.72 12.92
C ILE A 11 -0.05 -2.34 12.01
N ALA A 12 0.12 -1.45 11.03
CA ALA A 12 -0.93 -1.07 10.09
C ALA A 12 -1.47 -2.23 9.25
N ALA A 13 -0.64 -3.22 8.87
CA ALA A 13 -1.11 -4.41 8.16
C ALA A 13 -2.00 -5.32 9.04
N GLY A 14 -1.71 -5.41 10.34
CA GLY A 14 -2.56 -6.09 11.32
C GLY A 14 -3.80 -5.26 11.70
N GLU A 15 -3.61 -3.94 11.86
CA GLU A 15 -4.66 -2.99 12.17
C GLU A 15 -5.59 -2.71 10.99
N LEU A 16 -5.23 -2.96 9.73
CA LEU A 16 -6.19 -2.85 8.61
C LEU A 16 -7.31 -3.91 8.71
N LYS A 17 -7.02 -5.05 9.36
CA LYS A 17 -8.04 -6.06 9.71
C LYS A 17 -8.94 -5.54 10.84
N ASP A 18 -8.36 -4.89 11.85
CA ASP A 18 -9.10 -4.28 12.98
C ASP A 18 -9.79 -2.95 12.62
N ARG A 19 -9.28 -2.20 11.64
CA ARG A 19 -9.85 -0.95 11.11
C ARG A 19 -11.14 -1.24 10.37
N LYS A 20 -11.31 -2.40 9.73
CA LYS A 20 -12.62 -2.76 9.19
C LYS A 20 -13.71 -2.80 10.29
N MET A 21 -13.34 -3.06 11.54
CA MET A 21 -14.23 -2.94 12.71
C MET A 21 -14.19 -1.55 13.37
N ARG A 22 -13.02 -0.89 13.47
CA ARG A 22 -12.86 0.41 14.16
C ARG A 22 -13.18 1.65 13.32
N THR A 23 -13.09 1.58 11.99
CA THR A 23 -13.43 2.68 11.06
C THR A 23 -14.90 3.05 11.14
N ASN A 24 -15.77 2.19 11.69
CA ASN A 24 -17.16 2.55 11.95
C ASN A 24 -17.35 3.49 13.17
N GLN A 25 -16.26 3.90 13.87
CA GLN A 25 -16.35 4.62 15.15
C GLN A 25 -15.57 5.94 15.23
N ILE A 26 -14.79 6.36 14.22
CA ILE A 26 -14.00 7.61 14.31
C ILE A 26 -14.48 8.57 13.24
N GLU A 27 -15.40 9.45 13.63
CA GLU A 27 -15.92 10.57 12.84
C GLU A 27 -14.84 11.65 12.59
N GLU A 28 -14.76 12.03 11.31
CA GLU A 28 -14.42 13.33 10.71
C GLU A 28 -13.44 14.27 11.44
N SER A 29 -12.15 14.03 11.25
CA SER A 29 -11.18 15.14 11.14
C SER A 29 -11.30 15.73 9.73
N SER A 30 -11.33 17.06 9.61
CA SER A 30 -11.50 17.86 8.38
C SER A 30 -10.36 17.75 7.35
N TYR A 31 -9.77 16.56 7.21
CA TYR A 31 -8.70 16.28 6.27
C TYR A 31 -9.31 16.09 4.88
N GLN A 32 -9.41 17.19 4.13
CA GLN A 32 -9.73 17.11 2.71
C GLN A 32 -8.52 16.52 1.98
N MET A 33 -8.54 15.21 1.77
CA MET A 33 -7.60 14.59 0.84
C MET A 33 -7.90 15.11 -0.58
N PRO A 34 -6.88 15.50 -1.36
CA PRO A 34 -7.06 15.81 -2.76
C PRO A 34 -7.76 14.66 -3.49
N GLU A 35 -8.62 14.98 -4.46
CA GLU A 35 -9.37 13.98 -5.24
C GLU A 35 -8.45 12.93 -5.87
N GLU A 36 -7.29 13.36 -6.39
CA GLU A 36 -6.24 12.48 -6.93
C GLU A 36 -5.71 11.48 -5.89
N ALA A 37 -5.56 11.92 -4.63
CA ALA A 37 -5.10 11.05 -3.55
C ALA A 37 -6.17 10.03 -3.15
N ILE A 38 -7.45 10.42 -3.17
CA ILE A 38 -8.58 9.51 -2.96
C ILE A 38 -8.63 8.45 -4.07
N ALA A 39 -8.52 8.88 -5.33
CA ALA A 39 -8.46 7.99 -6.48
C ALA A 39 -7.28 7.00 -6.38
N MET A 40 -6.09 7.49 -6.02
CA MET A 40 -4.90 6.65 -5.81
C MET A 40 -5.12 5.61 -4.71
N VAL A 41 -5.67 6.00 -3.56
CA VAL A 41 -5.97 5.07 -2.45
C VAL A 41 -6.96 4.00 -2.89
N SER A 42 -7.99 4.38 -3.66
CA SER A 42 -8.97 3.44 -4.23
C SER A 42 -8.31 2.43 -5.17
N LEU A 43 -7.47 2.90 -6.10
CA LEU A 43 -6.73 2.06 -7.06
C LEU A 43 -5.77 1.08 -6.36
N LEU A 44 -5.02 1.55 -5.36
CA LEU A 44 -4.16 0.69 -4.53
C LEU A 44 -5.00 -0.36 -3.77
N GLY A 45 -6.21 -0.02 -3.36
CA GLY A 45 -7.19 -0.92 -2.74
C GLY A 45 -7.51 -2.14 -3.61
N GLN A 46 -7.47 -1.99 -4.94
CA GLN A 46 -7.74 -3.07 -5.89
C GLN A 46 -6.58 -4.05 -6.11
N LEU A 47 -5.41 -3.78 -5.55
CA LEU A 47 -4.27 -4.72 -5.56
C LEU A 47 -4.42 -5.80 -4.50
N SER A 48 -3.78 -6.96 -4.73
CA SER A 48 -3.68 -7.96 -3.66
C SER A 48 -2.90 -7.39 -2.47
N PRO A 49 -3.15 -7.86 -1.22
CA PRO A 49 -2.49 -7.30 -0.04
C PRO A 49 -0.95 -7.30 -0.13
N LYS A 50 -0.36 -8.33 -0.73
CA LYS A 50 1.09 -8.45 -0.92
C LYS A 50 1.63 -7.50 -2.00
N GLN A 51 0.90 -7.33 -3.10
CA GLN A 51 1.25 -6.37 -4.14
C GLN A 51 1.13 -4.93 -3.63
N ARG A 52 0.02 -4.59 -2.96
CA ARG A 52 -0.19 -3.27 -2.34
C ARG A 52 0.93 -2.96 -1.35
N ALA A 53 1.25 -3.88 -0.44
CA ALA A 53 2.31 -3.65 0.54
C ALA A 53 3.68 -3.42 -0.11
N ALA A 54 4.03 -4.21 -1.13
CA ALA A 54 5.28 -4.00 -1.87
C ALA A 54 5.32 -2.63 -2.57
N VAL A 55 4.22 -2.24 -3.24
CA VAL A 55 4.10 -0.95 -3.93
C VAL A 55 4.20 0.23 -2.96
N VAL A 56 3.47 0.19 -1.84
CA VAL A 56 3.48 1.27 -0.84
C VAL A 56 4.88 1.42 -0.23
N LEU A 57 5.49 0.32 0.21
CA LEU A 57 6.82 0.38 0.81
C LEU A 57 7.89 0.88 -0.17
N HIS A 58 7.82 0.44 -1.44
CA HIS A 58 8.85 0.81 -2.41
C HIS A 58 8.69 2.24 -2.95
N TYR A 59 7.48 2.63 -3.37
CA TYR A 59 7.27 3.88 -4.09
C TYR A 59 6.82 5.05 -3.20
N PHE A 60 6.17 4.77 -2.07
CA PHE A 60 5.66 5.84 -1.19
C PHE A 60 6.52 6.02 0.06
N ALA A 61 7.25 4.99 0.48
CA ALA A 61 8.19 5.06 1.60
C ALA A 61 9.67 5.03 1.13
N ASP A 62 9.92 5.12 -0.18
CA ASP A 62 11.25 5.13 -0.81
C ASP A 62 12.18 4.01 -0.33
N LEU A 63 11.62 2.83 -0.01
CA LEU A 63 12.43 1.72 0.46
C LEU A 63 12.98 0.92 -0.72
N PRO A 64 14.29 0.60 -0.73
CA PRO A 64 14.85 -0.27 -1.75
C PRO A 64 14.29 -1.69 -1.61
N ASN A 65 14.34 -2.45 -2.71
CA ASN A 65 13.76 -3.79 -2.80
C ASN A 65 14.20 -4.74 -1.66
N GLU A 66 15.45 -4.64 -1.22
CA GLU A 66 16.03 -5.45 -0.14
C GLU A 66 15.38 -5.14 1.22
N GLN A 67 15.17 -3.86 1.53
CA GLN A 67 14.51 -3.45 2.77
C GLN A 67 13.02 -3.82 2.73
N THR A 68 12.37 -3.65 1.58
CA THR A 68 10.98 -4.10 1.39
C THR A 68 10.86 -5.61 1.60
N ALA A 69 11.84 -6.40 1.12
CA ALA A 69 11.89 -7.84 1.29
C ALA A 69 12.02 -8.25 2.77
N GLU A 70 12.94 -7.59 3.49
CA GLU A 70 13.14 -7.76 4.93
C GLU A 70 11.85 -7.48 5.72
N ILE A 71 11.14 -6.40 5.39
CA ILE A 71 9.89 -6.01 6.07
C ILE A 71 8.78 -7.03 5.83
N LEU A 72 8.64 -7.48 4.58
CA LEU A 72 7.58 -8.39 4.17
C LEU A 72 7.86 -9.86 4.51
N GLY A 73 9.10 -10.19 4.91
CA GLY A 73 9.53 -11.56 5.19
C GLY A 73 9.57 -12.44 3.94
N VAL A 74 9.95 -11.87 2.79
CA VAL A 74 10.03 -12.57 1.49
C VAL A 74 11.38 -12.29 0.82
N THR A 75 11.68 -12.95 -0.30
CA THR A 75 12.91 -12.68 -1.05
C THR A 75 12.82 -11.37 -1.85
N THR A 76 13.97 -10.74 -2.14
CA THR A 76 14.06 -9.58 -3.04
C THR A 76 13.49 -9.87 -4.43
N ALA A 77 13.64 -11.11 -4.92
CA ALA A 77 13.04 -11.55 -6.18
C ALA A 77 11.49 -11.55 -6.10
N THR A 78 10.92 -12.04 -5.00
CA THR A 78 9.47 -12.01 -4.75
C THR A 78 8.94 -10.58 -4.70
N VAL A 79 9.68 -9.64 -4.08
CA VAL A 79 9.32 -8.20 -4.09
C VAL A 79 9.25 -7.67 -5.51
N ARG A 80 10.26 -7.92 -6.34
CA ARG A 80 10.28 -7.49 -7.75
C ARG A 80 9.09 -8.06 -8.54
N VAL A 81 8.71 -9.32 -8.29
CA VAL A 81 7.52 -9.93 -8.90
C VAL A 81 6.25 -9.19 -8.47
N HIS A 82 6.07 -8.94 -7.17
CA HIS A 82 4.91 -8.21 -6.66
C HIS A 82 4.84 -6.78 -7.19
N LEU A 83 5.96 -6.06 -7.28
CA LEU A 83 6.02 -4.73 -7.87
C LEU A 83 5.65 -4.74 -9.35
N SER A 84 6.18 -5.69 -10.12
CA SER A 84 5.87 -5.84 -11.54
C SER A 84 4.38 -6.13 -11.76
N GLN A 85 3.82 -7.10 -11.03
CA GLN A 85 2.41 -7.45 -11.13
C GLN A 85 1.50 -6.31 -10.65
N GLY A 86 1.87 -5.65 -9.54
CA GLY A 86 1.14 -4.49 -9.00
C GLY A 86 1.09 -3.35 -10.01
N ARG A 87 2.24 -2.98 -10.60
CA ARG A 87 2.30 -1.93 -11.64
C ARG A 87 1.47 -2.28 -12.87
N ARG A 88 1.54 -3.52 -13.37
CA ARG A 88 0.70 -3.98 -14.50
C ARG A 88 -0.79 -3.91 -14.18
N ARG A 89 -1.18 -4.20 -12.93
CA ARG A 89 -2.59 -4.10 -12.52
C ARG A 89 -3.03 -2.65 -12.40
N LEU A 90 -2.23 -1.78 -11.79
CA LEU A 90 -2.53 -0.34 -11.70
C LEU A 90 -2.66 0.29 -13.08
N HIS A 91 -1.78 -0.06 -14.03
CA HIS A 91 -1.87 0.42 -15.41
C HIS A 91 -3.22 0.10 -16.05
N ARG A 92 -3.65 -1.18 -15.97
CA ARG A 92 -4.95 -1.59 -16.50
C ARG A 92 -6.12 -0.89 -15.83
N LEU A 93 -6.05 -0.68 -14.52
CA LEU A 93 -7.10 0.02 -13.79
C LEU A 93 -7.18 1.49 -14.20
N LEU A 94 -6.04 2.15 -14.46
CA LEU A 94 -6.03 3.51 -14.98
C LEU A 94 -6.65 3.56 -16.39
N GLU A 95 -6.25 2.65 -17.29
CA GLU A 95 -6.84 2.54 -18.63
C GLU A 95 -8.36 2.30 -18.59
N GLU A 96 -8.86 1.52 -17.62
CA GLU A 96 -10.29 1.25 -17.41
C GLU A 96 -11.05 2.45 -16.81
N ASN A 97 -10.38 3.36 -16.09
CA ASN A 97 -11.02 4.57 -15.52
C ASN A 97 -10.93 5.79 -16.45
N ASP A 98 -9.94 5.81 -17.35
CA ASP A 98 -9.75 6.89 -18.34
C ASP A 98 -10.63 6.70 -19.60
N ALA A 99 -11.29 5.53 -19.74
CA ALA A 99 -12.16 5.14 -20.86
C ALA A 99 -13.65 5.35 -20.56
#